data_AF-A0A328IWG0-F1
#
_entry.id   AF-A0A328IWG0-F1
#
_cell.length_a   1.000
_cell.length_b   1.000
_cell.length_c   1.000
_cell.angle_alpha   90.00
_cell.angle_beta   90.00
_cell.angle_gamma   90.00
#
_symmetry.space_group_name_H-M   'P 1'
#
loop_
_entity.id
_entity.type
_entity.pdbx_description
1 polymer ?
#
loop_
_entity_poly.entity_id
_entity_poly.type
_entity_poly.pdbx_seq_one_letter_code
_entity_poly.pdbx_strand_id
1 'polypeptide(L)'
;MLVLAFILTVSALAFSVDKTDLLLSKNYLMDIQSLDSRDLETKAYLTLAVGLKYRETIQPNYKVWFSNLYSELQGEVLPPYLQEAIEVVYQLVAVSTVSALNMLYSSESEDHLLKAVSLRAFFYDWVDTRDPRSAKQIAETANELIDARPGQYFPYKALLELYSSIGSMDIERLMEIRETVFSENLQGLLGDDLIESEFVSGLTEMVIEDFSRLETEDPLSSYYVAMSYLQLGEVPQAWEILDSLDLNQIPPRFASNASMVIGDIYLEDGNFEEAIERYQEAARFWPNNSRAIRNLGMAYYETKDRDYYDLARFYLQLSGFEDYDYAVSSALKELRRRVIFELALVTVVPLTAVVVLGLFLLEYFSRKRKSSQERKAMKEDGGNDEN
;
A
#
# COMPACT_ATOMS: atom_id res chain seq x y z
N MET A 1 -9.35 60.17 4.54
CA MET A 1 -9.07 60.24 3.09
C MET A 1 -7.55 60.27 2.82
N LEU A 2 -6.77 59.43 3.52
CA LEU A 2 -5.31 59.33 3.33
C LEU A 2 -4.74 57.99 3.87
N VAL A 3 -5.59 56.96 3.92
CA VAL A 3 -5.22 55.58 4.32
C VAL A 3 -5.60 54.57 3.23
N LEU A 4 -6.29 55.00 2.16
CA LEU A 4 -6.67 54.14 1.03
C LEU A 4 -5.66 54.11 -0.12
N ALA A 5 -4.51 54.78 0.01
CA ALA A 5 -3.52 54.91 -1.06
C ALA A 5 -2.29 53.98 -0.91
N PHE A 6 -2.27 53.11 0.11
CA PHE A 6 -1.12 52.22 0.36
C PHE A 6 -1.38 50.74 -0.01
N ILE A 7 -2.57 50.42 -0.55
CA ILE A 7 -2.93 49.06 -1.01
C ILE A 7 -2.80 48.92 -2.54
N LEU A 8 -2.43 49.98 -3.27
CA LEU A 8 -2.51 50.01 -4.74
C LEU A 8 -1.17 50.23 -5.46
N THR A 9 -0.04 49.92 -4.82
CA THR A 9 1.27 49.92 -5.50
C THR A 9 2.18 48.80 -4.98
N VAL A 10 1.73 47.54 -4.98
CA VAL A 10 2.63 46.46 -5.44
C VAL A 10 2.45 46.39 -6.94
N SER A 11 2.99 47.43 -7.57
CA SER A 11 3.16 47.54 -9.01
C SER A 11 4.12 46.43 -9.42
N ALA A 12 3.58 45.37 -10.00
CA ALA A 12 4.11 44.75 -11.21
C ALA A 12 5.64 44.78 -11.36
N LEU A 13 6.35 44.01 -10.54
CA LEU A 13 7.19 42.98 -11.17
C LEU A 13 6.26 41.78 -11.36
N ALA A 14 5.46 41.84 -12.43
CA ALA A 14 4.86 40.64 -12.97
C ALA A 14 6.03 39.82 -13.50
N PHE A 15 6.68 39.03 -12.65
CA PHE A 15 7.41 37.87 -13.12
C PHE A 15 6.36 37.06 -13.89
N SER A 16 6.44 37.08 -15.22
CA SER A 16 5.67 36.17 -16.04
C SER A 16 6.10 34.78 -15.58
N VAL A 17 5.23 34.10 -14.84
CA VAL A 17 5.48 32.73 -14.39
C VAL A 17 5.67 31.89 -15.65
N ASP A 18 6.84 31.27 -15.80
CA ASP A 18 7.08 30.39 -16.93
C ASP A 18 6.19 29.16 -16.79
N LYS A 19 5.27 28.99 -17.74
CA LYS A 19 4.29 27.91 -17.73
C LYS A 19 4.97 26.53 -17.88
N THR A 20 6.19 26.47 -18.41
CA THR A 20 7.02 25.26 -18.44
C THR A 20 7.50 24.88 -17.04
N ASP A 21 7.91 25.85 -16.21
CA ASP A 21 8.25 25.60 -14.81
C ASP A 21 7.03 25.08 -14.04
N LEU A 22 5.85 25.64 -14.33
CA LEU A 22 4.61 25.11 -13.74
C LEU A 22 4.37 23.64 -14.13
N LEU A 23 4.66 23.23 -15.37
CA LEU A 23 4.56 21.81 -15.76
C LEU A 23 5.55 20.90 -15.02
N LEU A 24 6.67 21.44 -14.55
CA LEU A 24 7.68 20.72 -13.77
C LEU A 24 7.42 20.77 -12.26
N SER A 25 6.45 21.55 -11.79
CA SER A 25 6.09 21.64 -10.38
C SER A 25 5.39 20.38 -9.84
N LYS A 26 5.36 20.25 -8.50
CA LYS A 26 4.67 19.16 -7.79
C LYS A 26 3.16 19.17 -8.04
N ASN A 27 2.56 20.36 -8.07
CA ASN A 27 1.11 20.56 -8.23
C ASN A 27 0.72 21.10 -9.62
N TYR A 28 1.49 20.74 -10.66
CA TYR A 28 1.41 21.32 -12.01
C TYR A 28 0.00 21.53 -12.57
N LEU A 29 -0.91 20.56 -12.43
CA LEU A 29 -2.27 20.71 -12.92
C LEU A 29 -3.02 21.83 -12.19
N MET A 30 -2.92 21.87 -10.86
CA MET A 30 -3.57 22.88 -10.03
C MET A 30 -2.97 24.26 -10.29
N ASP A 31 -1.65 24.34 -10.40
CA ASP A 31 -0.93 25.59 -10.63
C ASP A 31 -1.30 26.19 -12.00
N ILE A 32 -1.33 25.37 -13.06
CA ILE A 32 -1.74 25.81 -14.40
C ILE A 32 -3.23 26.14 -14.44
N GLN A 33 -4.09 25.36 -13.78
CA GLN A 33 -5.52 25.62 -13.70
C GLN A 33 -5.84 26.96 -13.00
N SER A 34 -4.96 27.42 -12.10
CA SER A 34 -5.13 28.69 -11.39
C SER A 34 -4.90 29.93 -12.29
N LEU A 35 -4.30 29.77 -13.46
CA LEU A 35 -4.03 30.85 -14.41
C LEU A 35 -5.30 31.30 -15.14
N ASP A 36 -5.32 32.55 -15.65
CA ASP A 36 -6.44 33.08 -16.43
C ASP A 36 -6.54 32.37 -17.79
N SER A 37 -7.51 31.47 -17.92
CA SER A 37 -7.70 30.60 -19.10
C SER A 37 -8.26 31.30 -20.35
N ARG A 38 -8.30 32.65 -20.36
CA ARG A 38 -8.73 33.44 -21.52
C ARG A 38 -7.65 33.52 -22.61
N ASP A 39 -6.40 33.33 -22.23
CA ASP A 39 -5.26 33.26 -23.13
C ASP A 39 -5.17 31.86 -23.79
N LEU A 40 -4.99 31.84 -25.11
CA LEU A 40 -4.88 30.63 -25.92
C LEU A 40 -3.67 29.78 -25.49
N GLU A 41 -2.55 30.41 -25.15
CA GLU A 41 -1.37 29.70 -24.68
C GLU A 41 -1.63 29.02 -23.32
N THR A 42 -2.23 29.72 -22.36
CA THR A 42 -2.62 29.13 -21.07
C THR A 42 -3.58 27.95 -21.25
N LYS A 43 -4.53 28.05 -22.18
CA LYS A 43 -5.39 26.91 -22.54
C LYS A 43 -4.58 25.74 -23.10
N ALA A 44 -3.60 25.99 -23.96
CA ALA A 44 -2.69 24.96 -24.48
C ALA A 44 -1.90 24.26 -23.35
N TYR A 45 -1.33 25.01 -22.41
CA TYR A 45 -0.65 24.43 -21.24
C TYR A 45 -1.60 23.63 -20.33
N LEU A 46 -2.84 24.10 -20.14
CA LEU A 46 -3.85 23.34 -19.40
C LEU A 46 -4.19 22.02 -20.12
N THR A 47 -4.31 22.04 -21.45
CA THR A 47 -4.50 20.82 -22.25
C THR A 47 -3.35 19.83 -22.05
N LEU A 48 -2.09 20.31 -22.08
CA LEU A 48 -0.92 19.47 -21.79
C LEU A 48 -0.98 18.88 -20.38
N ALA A 49 -1.22 19.72 -19.37
CA ALA A 49 -1.28 19.29 -17.97
C ALA A 49 -2.37 18.24 -17.73
N VAL A 50 -3.57 18.42 -18.28
CA VAL A 50 -4.68 17.46 -18.15
C VAL A 50 -4.35 16.14 -18.85
N GLY A 51 -3.74 16.19 -20.04
CA GLY A 51 -3.34 14.99 -20.76
C GLY A 51 -2.23 14.20 -20.07
N LEU A 52 -1.25 14.90 -19.49
CA LEU A 52 -0.21 14.31 -18.65
C LEU A 52 -0.80 13.73 -17.35
N LYS A 53 -1.79 14.40 -16.74
CA LYS A 53 -2.49 13.87 -15.56
C LYS A 53 -3.29 12.62 -15.86
N TYR A 54 -3.88 12.54 -17.06
CA TYR A 54 -4.45 11.28 -17.54
C TYR A 54 -3.39 10.20 -17.65
N ARG A 55 -2.20 10.49 -18.22
CA ARG A 55 -1.12 9.50 -18.33
C ARG A 55 -0.62 9.00 -16.96
N GLU A 56 -0.54 9.90 -15.99
CA GLU A 56 -0.14 9.61 -14.60
C GLU A 56 -1.17 8.73 -13.87
N THR A 57 -2.47 8.98 -14.06
CA THR A 57 -3.52 8.39 -13.20
C THR A 57 -4.40 7.36 -13.90
N ILE A 58 -4.43 7.37 -15.23
CA ILE A 58 -5.31 6.58 -16.10
C ILE A 58 -6.81 6.79 -15.78
N GLN A 59 -7.18 7.88 -15.11
CA GLN A 59 -8.58 8.13 -14.74
C GLN A 59 -9.39 8.69 -15.93
N PRO A 60 -10.57 8.11 -16.26
CA PRO A 60 -11.33 8.50 -17.45
C PRO A 60 -11.79 9.97 -17.50
N ASN A 61 -12.00 10.61 -16.35
CA ASN A 61 -12.38 12.02 -16.26
C ASN A 61 -11.34 12.95 -16.89
N TYR A 62 -10.04 12.71 -16.68
CA TYR A 62 -8.98 13.52 -17.29
C TYR A 62 -8.93 13.32 -18.82
N LYS A 63 -9.22 12.11 -19.31
CA LYS A 63 -9.32 11.86 -20.77
C LYS A 63 -10.43 12.66 -21.42
N VAL A 64 -11.61 12.70 -20.79
CA VAL A 64 -12.75 13.49 -21.29
C VAL A 64 -12.43 14.98 -21.24
N TRP A 65 -11.84 15.45 -20.15
CA TRP A 65 -11.43 16.86 -20.00
C TRP A 65 -10.39 17.26 -21.05
N PHE A 66 -9.36 16.44 -21.26
CA PHE A 66 -8.37 16.64 -22.32
C PHE A 66 -9.04 16.74 -23.69
N SER A 67 -9.96 15.83 -24.01
CA SER A 67 -10.61 15.77 -25.33
C SER A 67 -11.41 17.06 -25.62
N ASN A 68 -12.11 17.59 -24.61
CA ASN A 68 -12.82 18.86 -24.72
C ASN A 68 -11.87 20.03 -24.96
N LEU A 69 -10.83 20.19 -24.14
CA LEU A 69 -9.85 21.26 -24.31
C LEU A 69 -9.12 21.16 -25.65
N TYR A 70 -8.72 19.96 -26.05
CA TYR A 70 -8.07 19.71 -27.34
C TYR A 70 -8.97 20.12 -28.51
N SER A 71 -10.26 19.80 -28.48
CA SER A 71 -11.21 20.23 -29.51
C SER A 71 -11.35 21.75 -29.62
N GLU A 72 -11.23 22.47 -28.52
CA GLU A 72 -11.28 23.94 -28.50
C GLU A 72 -10.03 24.58 -29.11
N LEU A 73 -8.91 23.85 -29.14
CA LEU A 73 -7.67 24.30 -29.79
C LEU A 73 -7.65 23.97 -31.28
N GLN A 74 -8.57 23.14 -31.78
CA GLN A 74 -8.61 22.79 -33.19
C GLN A 74 -9.02 23.99 -34.05
N GLY A 75 -8.15 24.36 -34.99
CA GLY A 75 -8.35 25.51 -35.88
C GLY A 75 -7.71 26.80 -35.39
N GLU A 76 -7.18 26.81 -34.16
CA GLU A 76 -6.37 27.91 -33.64
C GLU A 76 -4.92 27.80 -34.12
N VAL A 77 -4.23 28.93 -34.25
CA VAL A 77 -2.81 28.97 -34.66
C VAL A 77 -1.93 29.00 -33.42
N LEU A 78 -1.39 27.84 -33.05
CA LEU A 78 -0.45 27.71 -31.94
C LEU A 78 1.00 27.88 -32.39
N PRO A 79 1.88 28.40 -31.52
CA PRO A 79 3.32 28.33 -31.75
C PRO A 79 3.80 26.90 -32.04
N PRO A 80 4.80 26.70 -32.91
CA PRO A 80 5.24 25.35 -33.32
C PRO A 80 5.62 24.44 -32.15
N TYR A 81 6.30 24.99 -31.13
CA TYR A 81 6.71 24.22 -29.95
C TYR A 81 5.52 23.70 -29.13
N LEU A 82 4.43 24.48 -29.01
CA LEU A 82 3.19 24.05 -28.36
C LEU A 82 2.44 23.03 -29.20
N GLN A 83 2.44 23.19 -30.52
CA GLN A 83 1.79 22.26 -31.43
C GLN A 83 2.46 20.88 -31.36
N GLU A 84 3.80 20.83 -31.33
CA GLU A 84 4.57 19.61 -31.17
C GLU A 84 4.26 18.93 -29.82
N ALA A 85 4.33 19.68 -28.72
CA ALA A 85 4.03 19.17 -27.39
C ALA A 85 2.59 18.62 -27.28
N ILE A 86 1.61 19.34 -27.84
CA ILE A 86 0.20 18.91 -27.84
C ILE A 86 0.02 17.63 -28.65
N GLU A 87 0.68 17.49 -29.80
CA GLU A 87 0.57 16.29 -30.60
C GLU A 87 1.11 15.07 -29.83
N VAL A 88 2.24 15.20 -29.15
CA VAL A 88 2.78 14.11 -28.29
C VAL A 88 1.77 13.73 -27.21
N VAL A 89 1.21 14.70 -26.49
CA VAL A 89 0.21 14.41 -25.43
C VAL A 89 -1.08 13.85 -26.03
N TYR A 90 -1.50 14.29 -27.21
CA TYR A 90 -2.62 13.70 -27.93
C TYR A 90 -2.36 12.22 -28.23
N GLN A 91 -1.17 11.85 -28.71
CA GLN A 91 -0.82 10.44 -28.91
C GLN A 91 -0.88 9.63 -27.60
N LEU A 92 -0.39 10.19 -26.48
CA LEU A 92 -0.46 9.55 -25.15
C LEU A 92 -1.91 9.27 -24.73
N VAL A 93 -2.82 10.22 -24.94
CA VAL A 93 -4.20 10.15 -24.42
C VAL A 93 -5.13 9.38 -25.36
N ALA A 94 -5.02 9.63 -26.66
CA ALA A 94 -6.00 9.22 -27.67
C ALA A 94 -5.58 8.01 -28.52
N VAL A 95 -4.27 7.72 -28.62
CA VAL A 95 -3.74 6.68 -29.52
C VAL A 95 -3.07 5.55 -28.74
N SER A 96 -1.83 5.74 -28.30
CA SER A 96 -1.10 4.80 -27.45
C SER A 96 0.19 5.42 -26.91
N THR A 97 0.63 4.95 -25.74
CA THR A 97 1.94 5.32 -25.17
C THR A 97 3.09 5.06 -26.15
N VAL A 98 3.08 3.90 -26.82
CA VAL A 98 4.13 3.53 -27.78
C VAL A 98 4.21 4.51 -28.96
N SER A 99 3.08 5.00 -29.47
CA SER A 99 3.06 6.00 -30.54
C SER A 99 3.75 7.30 -30.10
N ALA A 100 3.39 7.81 -28.92
CA ALA A 100 3.99 9.02 -28.37
C ALA A 100 5.49 8.85 -28.12
N LEU A 101 5.91 7.72 -27.52
CA LEU A 101 7.32 7.46 -27.27
C LEU A 101 8.14 7.38 -28.55
N ASN A 102 7.61 6.76 -29.62
CA ASN A 102 8.29 6.73 -30.91
C ASN A 102 8.50 8.14 -31.50
N MET A 103 7.54 9.05 -31.31
CA MET A 103 7.71 10.45 -31.68
C MET A 103 8.84 11.10 -30.87
N LEU A 104 8.86 10.88 -29.56
CA LEU A 104 9.87 11.44 -28.67
C LEU A 104 11.28 10.91 -28.96
N TYR A 105 11.43 9.58 -29.13
CA TYR A 105 12.71 8.96 -29.51
C TYR A 105 13.26 9.45 -30.85
N SER A 106 12.40 9.99 -31.72
CA SER A 106 12.78 10.51 -33.03
C SER A 106 12.90 12.04 -33.05
N SER A 107 12.57 12.72 -31.95
CA SER A 107 12.64 14.18 -31.87
C SER A 107 14.07 14.63 -31.53
N GLU A 108 14.55 15.65 -32.24
CA GLU A 108 15.81 16.36 -31.96
C GLU A 108 15.53 17.75 -31.36
N SER A 109 14.33 17.95 -30.80
CA SER A 109 13.91 19.25 -30.29
C SER A 109 14.62 19.58 -28.98
N GLU A 110 15.28 20.74 -28.96
CA GLU A 110 15.91 21.30 -27.76
C GLU A 110 14.94 22.15 -26.91
N ASP A 111 13.66 22.18 -27.29
CA ASP A 111 12.65 22.99 -26.62
C ASP A 111 12.35 22.48 -25.21
N HIS A 112 12.43 23.37 -24.22
CA HIS A 112 12.28 22.98 -22.81
C HIS A 112 10.84 22.52 -22.46
N LEU A 113 9.82 23.01 -23.17
CA LEU A 113 8.45 22.52 -22.97
C LEU A 113 8.34 21.06 -23.43
N LEU A 114 8.87 20.76 -24.62
CA LEU A 114 8.86 19.38 -25.09
C LEU A 114 9.67 18.49 -24.15
N LYS A 115 10.84 18.91 -23.67
CA LYS A 115 11.63 18.16 -22.67
C LYS A 115 10.83 17.90 -21.38
N ALA A 116 10.08 18.88 -20.88
CA ALA A 116 9.23 18.71 -19.71
C ALA A 116 8.12 17.67 -19.94
N VAL A 117 7.48 17.70 -21.12
CA VAL A 117 6.49 16.70 -21.55
C VAL A 117 7.13 15.31 -21.69
N SER A 118 8.30 15.24 -22.34
CA SER A 118 9.07 14.01 -22.56
C SER A 118 9.47 13.35 -21.26
N LEU A 119 10.02 14.11 -20.30
CA LEU A 119 10.42 13.59 -19.01
C LEU A 119 9.25 12.90 -18.30
N ARG A 120 8.06 13.53 -18.26
CA ARG A 120 6.85 12.92 -17.70
C ARG A 120 6.41 11.68 -18.47
N ALA A 121 6.45 11.73 -19.80
CA ALA A 121 6.07 10.60 -20.65
C ALA A 121 6.96 9.37 -20.42
N PHE A 122 8.28 9.56 -20.44
CA PHE A 122 9.27 8.51 -20.17
C PHE A 122 9.18 8.02 -18.73
N PHE A 123 9.00 8.92 -17.75
CA PHE A 123 8.87 8.56 -16.35
C PHE A 123 7.68 7.62 -16.11
N TYR A 124 6.48 7.97 -16.55
CA TYR A 124 5.32 7.10 -16.32
C TYR A 124 5.36 5.83 -17.16
N ASP A 125 5.98 5.85 -18.35
CA ASP A 125 6.27 4.61 -19.08
C ASP A 125 7.22 3.68 -18.31
N TRP A 126 8.30 4.24 -17.75
CA TRP A 126 9.25 3.48 -16.94
C TRP A 126 8.62 2.95 -15.64
N VAL A 127 7.79 3.74 -14.96
CA VAL A 127 7.06 3.27 -13.76
C VAL A 127 6.23 2.03 -14.08
N ASP A 128 5.55 2.03 -15.23
CA ASP A 128 4.67 0.94 -15.66
C ASP A 128 5.43 -0.29 -16.19
N THR A 129 6.52 -0.08 -16.94
CA THR A 129 7.15 -1.12 -17.76
C THR A 129 8.55 -1.50 -17.33
N ARG A 130 9.24 -0.61 -16.60
CA ARG A 130 10.67 -0.66 -16.30
C ARG A 130 11.54 -0.74 -17.56
N ASP A 131 11.10 -0.16 -18.68
CA ASP A 131 11.88 -0.13 -19.94
C ASP A 131 13.22 0.62 -19.74
N PRO A 132 14.38 -0.03 -19.98
CA PRO A 132 15.68 0.61 -19.84
C PRO A 132 15.92 1.78 -20.81
N ARG A 133 15.21 1.82 -21.95
CA ARG A 133 15.28 2.97 -22.88
C ARG A 133 14.65 4.21 -22.26
N SER A 134 13.49 4.05 -21.62
CA SER A 134 12.82 5.13 -20.90
C SER A 134 13.65 5.57 -19.68
N ALA A 135 14.24 4.63 -18.94
CA ALA A 135 15.19 4.92 -17.85
C ALA A 135 16.35 5.81 -18.30
N LYS A 136 16.98 5.47 -19.43
CA LYS A 136 18.06 6.27 -20.01
C LYS A 136 17.60 7.68 -20.36
N GLN A 137 16.45 7.81 -21.02
CA GLN A 137 15.90 9.11 -21.40
C GLN A 137 15.48 9.97 -20.21
N ILE A 138 15.01 9.36 -19.11
CA ILE A 138 14.75 10.07 -17.86
C ILE A 138 16.03 10.70 -17.34
N ALA A 139 17.11 9.93 -17.24
CA ALA A 139 18.39 10.43 -16.75
C ALA A 139 18.93 11.58 -17.62
N GLU A 140 18.91 11.43 -18.94
CA GLU A 140 19.37 12.47 -19.88
C GLU A 140 18.49 13.73 -19.79
N THR A 141 17.18 13.58 -19.97
CA THR A 141 16.23 14.71 -20.02
C THR A 141 16.14 15.45 -18.68
N ALA A 142 16.19 14.74 -17.55
CA ALA A 142 16.13 15.36 -16.24
C ALA A 142 17.37 16.21 -15.94
N ASN A 143 18.58 15.71 -16.26
CA ASN A 143 19.81 16.49 -16.06
C ASN A 143 19.83 17.73 -16.95
N GLU A 144 19.42 17.63 -18.21
CA GLU A 144 19.31 18.79 -19.10
C GLU A 144 18.31 19.84 -18.57
N LEU A 145 17.18 19.39 -18.00
CA LEU A 145 16.21 20.27 -17.39
C LEU A 145 16.72 20.89 -16.09
N ILE A 146 17.50 20.18 -15.28
CA ILE A 146 18.15 20.72 -14.08
C ILE A 146 19.14 21.81 -14.45
N ASP A 147 19.98 21.57 -15.45
CA ASP A 147 20.96 22.55 -15.94
C ASP A 147 20.28 23.82 -16.48
N ALA A 148 19.16 23.66 -17.19
CA ALA A 148 18.43 24.77 -17.80
C ALA A 148 17.48 25.50 -16.83
N ARG A 149 16.91 24.76 -15.87
CA ARG A 149 15.83 25.19 -14.97
C ARG A 149 16.07 24.59 -13.56
N PRO A 150 17.10 25.06 -12.84
CA PRO A 150 17.43 24.52 -11.52
C PRO A 150 16.30 24.78 -10.52
N GLY A 151 16.17 23.89 -9.54
CA GLY A 151 15.16 23.98 -8.48
C GLY A 151 13.73 23.55 -8.88
N GLN A 152 13.53 23.03 -10.08
CA GLN A 152 12.23 22.45 -10.47
C GLN A 152 12.04 21.06 -9.88
N TYR A 153 10.84 20.78 -9.34
CA TYR A 153 10.55 19.55 -8.60
C TYR A 153 10.73 18.27 -9.43
N PHE A 154 10.07 18.20 -10.58
CA PHE A 154 9.89 16.93 -11.29
C PHE A 154 11.19 16.30 -11.83
N PRO A 155 12.17 17.07 -12.35
CA PRO A 155 13.48 16.51 -12.73
C PRO A 155 14.17 15.79 -11.59
N TYR A 156 14.27 16.41 -10.41
CA TYR A 156 14.88 15.77 -9.25
C TYR A 156 14.07 14.58 -8.75
N LYS A 157 12.73 14.70 -8.67
CA LYS A 157 11.86 13.57 -8.29
C LYS A 157 12.06 12.36 -9.21
N ALA A 158 12.11 12.58 -10.52
CA ALA A 158 12.30 11.52 -11.50
C ALA A 158 13.65 10.81 -11.31
N LEU A 159 14.73 11.55 -11.02
CA LEU A 159 16.04 10.97 -10.75
C LEU A 159 16.11 10.26 -9.40
N LEU A 160 15.51 10.83 -8.34
CA LEU A 160 15.43 10.20 -7.02
C LEU A 160 14.78 8.82 -7.10
N GLU A 161 13.64 8.69 -7.79
CA GLU A 161 12.97 7.39 -7.96
C GLU A 161 13.73 6.46 -8.90
N LEU A 162 14.32 6.99 -9.98
CA LEU A 162 15.09 6.19 -10.92
C LEU A 162 16.28 5.52 -10.22
N TYR A 163 17.06 6.29 -9.47
CA TYR A 163 18.29 5.83 -8.83
C TYR A 163 18.08 5.08 -7.52
N SER A 164 16.87 5.08 -6.95
CA SER A 164 16.51 4.19 -5.84
C SER A 164 15.88 2.87 -6.29
N SER A 165 15.35 2.80 -7.50
CA SER A 165 14.71 1.59 -8.02
C SER A 165 15.71 0.45 -8.28
N ILE A 166 15.41 -0.76 -7.79
CA ILE A 166 16.25 -1.99 -7.88
C ILE A 166 16.93 -2.21 -9.25
N GLY A 167 16.22 -1.98 -10.37
CA GLY A 167 16.74 -2.21 -11.72
C GLY A 167 17.63 -1.09 -12.30
N SER A 168 17.68 0.06 -11.64
CA SER A 168 18.41 1.25 -12.08
C SER A 168 19.14 1.94 -10.92
N MET A 169 19.36 1.18 -9.84
CA MET A 169 19.87 1.71 -8.59
C MET A 169 21.28 2.25 -8.76
N ASP A 170 21.48 3.51 -8.38
CA ASP A 170 22.76 4.21 -8.46
C ASP A 170 22.94 5.09 -7.22
N ILE A 171 23.60 4.53 -6.21
CA ILE A 171 23.78 5.19 -4.92
C ILE A 171 24.67 6.43 -5.04
N GLU A 172 25.66 6.42 -5.94
CA GLU A 172 26.55 7.57 -6.14
C GLU A 172 25.74 8.76 -6.67
N ARG A 173 24.93 8.54 -7.71
CA ARG A 173 24.04 9.59 -8.24
C ARG A 173 22.95 10.02 -7.28
N LEU A 174 22.42 9.09 -6.48
CA LEU A 174 21.47 9.43 -5.43
C LEU A 174 22.10 10.38 -4.40
N MET A 175 23.37 10.16 -4.02
CA MET A 175 24.09 11.04 -3.10
C MET A 175 24.39 12.41 -3.69
N GLU A 176 24.71 12.50 -4.99
CA GLU A 176 24.85 13.80 -5.67
C GLU A 176 23.55 14.62 -5.60
N ILE A 177 22.39 13.98 -5.79
CA ILE A 177 21.08 14.64 -5.67
C ILE A 177 20.82 15.04 -4.22
N ARG A 178 21.11 14.16 -3.26
CA ARG A 178 21.02 14.48 -1.82
C ARG A 178 21.82 15.73 -1.46
N GLU A 179 23.08 15.81 -1.89
CA GLU A 179 23.92 16.98 -1.67
C GLU A 179 23.30 18.25 -2.28
N THR A 180 22.74 18.13 -3.49
CA THR A 180 22.04 19.23 -4.17
C THR A 180 20.80 19.69 -3.39
N VAL A 181 19.98 18.75 -2.89
CA VAL A 181 18.78 19.06 -2.09
C VAL A 181 19.12 19.95 -0.89
N PHE A 182 20.22 19.65 -0.21
CA PHE A 182 20.63 20.43 0.96
C PHE A 182 21.40 21.72 0.61
N SER A 183 22.26 21.69 -0.40
CA SER A 183 23.10 22.84 -0.75
C SER A 183 22.32 23.95 -1.49
N GLU A 184 21.30 23.58 -2.27
CA GLU A 184 20.45 24.51 -3.02
C GLU A 184 19.16 24.90 -2.28
N ASN A 185 18.98 24.45 -1.05
CA ASN A 185 17.79 24.68 -0.23
C ASN A 185 16.48 24.13 -0.84
N LEU A 186 16.52 22.90 -1.37
CA LEU A 186 15.36 22.22 -1.94
C LEU A 186 14.68 21.26 -0.95
N GLN A 187 15.01 21.34 0.34
CA GLN A 187 14.52 20.43 1.38
C GLN A 187 12.98 20.41 1.46
N GLY A 188 12.35 21.59 1.47
CA GLY A 188 10.89 21.68 1.51
C GLY A 188 10.20 21.22 0.22
N LEU A 189 10.96 21.02 -0.86
CA LEU A 189 10.45 20.58 -2.15
C LEU A 189 10.59 19.07 -2.35
N LEU A 190 11.71 18.49 -1.88
CA LEU A 190 12.16 17.14 -2.20
C LEU A 190 12.50 16.29 -0.97
N GLY A 191 12.39 16.82 0.25
CA GLY A 191 12.80 16.13 1.47
C GLY A 191 12.11 14.79 1.66
N ASP A 192 10.78 14.75 1.52
CA ASP A 192 10.02 13.50 1.67
C ASP A 192 10.37 12.48 0.57
N ASP A 193 10.60 12.96 -0.66
CA ASP A 193 11.00 12.13 -1.79
C ASP A 193 12.41 11.56 -1.64
N LEU A 194 13.31 12.33 -1.02
CA LEU A 194 14.66 11.89 -0.66
C LEU A 194 14.60 10.78 0.39
N ILE A 195 13.82 10.96 1.47
CA ILE A 195 13.64 9.95 2.51
C ILE A 195 13.09 8.64 1.91
N GLU A 196 12.07 8.73 1.06
CA GLU A 196 11.54 7.56 0.35
C GLU A 196 12.63 6.85 -0.45
N SER A 197 13.41 7.60 -1.24
CA SER A 197 14.46 7.02 -2.06
C SER A 197 15.58 6.38 -1.25
N GLU A 198 15.99 6.99 -0.14
CA GLU A 198 16.98 6.41 0.78
C GLU A 198 16.46 5.11 1.41
N PHE A 199 15.20 5.09 1.84
CA PHE A 199 14.56 3.92 2.40
C PHE A 199 14.49 2.78 1.39
N VAL A 200 14.05 3.06 0.16
CA VAL A 200 13.99 2.06 -0.93
C VAL A 200 15.37 1.54 -1.30
N SER A 201 16.41 2.37 -1.21
CA SER A 201 17.82 1.98 -1.40
C SER A 201 18.44 1.25 -0.21
N GLY A 202 17.72 1.07 0.91
CA GLY A 202 18.22 0.40 2.11
C GLY A 202 19.21 1.23 2.93
N LEU A 203 19.27 2.54 2.70
CA LEU A 203 20.19 3.48 3.36
C LEU A 203 19.65 3.89 4.74
N THR A 204 19.54 2.90 5.62
CA THR A 204 18.78 2.97 6.88
C THR A 204 19.25 4.09 7.80
N GLU A 205 20.57 4.27 7.94
CA GLU A 205 21.15 5.33 8.78
C GLU A 205 20.89 6.73 8.20
N MET A 206 20.93 6.88 6.86
CA MET A 206 20.65 8.17 6.21
C MET A 206 19.19 8.58 6.35
N VAL A 207 18.25 7.64 6.22
CA VAL A 207 16.82 7.90 6.46
C VAL A 207 16.61 8.56 7.82
N ILE A 208 17.27 8.05 8.87
CA ILE A 208 17.17 8.58 10.24
C ILE A 208 17.84 9.95 10.35
N GLU A 209 19.05 10.10 9.81
CA GLU A 209 19.80 11.36 9.81
C GLU A 209 19.01 12.47 9.12
N ASP A 210 18.51 12.20 7.92
CA ASP A 210 17.87 13.19 7.07
C ASP A 210 16.45 13.51 7.52
N PHE A 211 15.69 12.55 8.04
CA PHE A 211 14.42 12.86 8.69
C PHE A 211 14.61 13.84 9.86
N SER A 212 15.62 13.62 10.70
CA SER A 212 15.94 14.54 11.79
C SER A 212 16.41 15.91 11.29
N ARG A 213 17.09 15.97 10.14
CA ARG A 213 17.60 17.21 9.56
C ARG A 213 16.53 18.02 8.83
N LEU A 214 15.57 17.34 8.21
CA LEU A 214 14.49 17.93 7.41
C LEU A 214 13.36 18.49 8.29
N GLU A 215 13.22 17.99 9.52
CA GLU A 215 12.13 18.36 10.43
C GLU A 215 10.74 18.22 9.76
N THR A 216 10.59 17.24 8.85
CA THR A 216 9.34 17.00 8.12
C THR A 216 8.30 16.36 9.02
N GLU A 217 7.05 16.79 8.86
CA GLU A 217 5.87 16.18 9.50
C GLU A 217 5.14 15.19 8.57
N ASP A 218 5.76 14.82 7.44
CA ASP A 218 5.16 13.90 6.49
C ASP A 218 4.92 12.50 7.13
N PRO A 219 3.65 12.02 7.15
CA PRO A 219 3.31 10.75 7.78
C PRO A 219 4.01 9.54 7.14
N LEU A 220 4.26 9.58 5.83
CA LEU A 220 4.89 8.47 5.13
C LEU A 220 6.41 8.42 5.41
N SER A 221 7.05 9.58 5.49
CA SER A 221 8.43 9.74 5.95
C SER A 221 8.62 9.23 7.38
N SER A 222 7.66 9.54 8.26
CA SER A 222 7.63 9.02 9.64
C SER A 222 7.56 7.48 9.66
N TYR A 223 6.72 6.89 8.79
CA TYR A 223 6.66 5.44 8.62
C TYR A 223 8.02 4.86 8.17
N TYR A 224 8.69 5.46 7.18
CA TYR A 224 9.99 4.97 6.70
C TYR A 224 11.05 4.97 7.80
N VAL A 225 11.11 6.03 8.59
CA VAL A 225 12.06 6.16 9.69
C VAL A 225 11.78 5.16 10.79
N ALA A 226 10.51 4.94 11.14
CA ALA A 226 10.15 3.89 12.09
C ALA A 226 10.57 2.50 11.61
N MET A 227 10.35 2.20 10.33
CA MET A 227 10.82 0.93 9.74
C MET A 227 12.35 0.83 9.76
N SER A 228 13.06 1.93 9.53
CA SER A 228 14.52 1.99 9.62
C SER A 228 15.02 1.72 11.05
N TYR A 229 14.39 2.30 12.08
CA TYR A 229 14.72 1.99 13.48
C TYR A 229 14.52 0.50 13.80
N LEU A 230 13.43 -0.12 13.33
CA LEU A 230 13.20 -1.56 13.52
C LEU A 230 14.26 -2.41 12.85
N GLN A 231 14.71 -2.03 11.65
CA GLN A 231 15.78 -2.74 10.95
C GLN A 231 17.11 -2.70 11.73
N LEU A 232 17.34 -1.62 12.49
CA LEU A 232 18.50 -1.49 13.39
C LEU A 232 18.28 -2.17 14.77
N GLY A 233 17.08 -2.67 15.05
CA GLY A 233 16.70 -3.25 16.35
C GLY A 233 16.37 -2.20 17.41
N GLU A 234 16.21 -0.94 17.03
CA GLU A 234 15.86 0.18 17.90
C GLU A 234 14.34 0.28 18.10
N VAL A 235 13.75 -0.76 18.68
CA VAL A 235 12.30 -0.90 18.88
C VAL A 235 11.68 0.28 19.65
N PRO A 236 12.28 0.84 20.73
CA PRO A 236 11.67 1.95 21.46
C PRO A 236 11.47 3.22 20.61
N GLN A 237 12.45 3.57 19.77
CA GLN A 237 12.38 4.73 18.87
C GLN A 237 11.33 4.52 17.78
N ALA A 238 11.28 3.30 17.21
CA ALA A 238 10.25 2.95 16.25
C ALA A 238 8.85 3.02 16.86
N TRP A 239 8.69 2.54 18.10
CA TRP A 239 7.42 2.58 18.82
C TRP A 239 6.91 4.01 19.02
N GLU A 240 7.76 4.93 19.47
CA GLU A 240 7.38 6.33 19.69
C GLU A 240 6.80 6.98 18.43
N ILE A 241 7.40 6.68 17.27
CA ILE A 241 6.91 7.18 15.98
C ILE A 241 5.62 6.45 15.56
N LEU A 242 5.57 5.12 15.64
CA LEU A 242 4.42 4.35 15.17
C LEU A 242 3.15 4.56 16.02
N ASP A 243 3.30 4.70 17.34
CA ASP A 243 2.17 4.91 18.26
C ASP A 243 1.52 6.30 18.08
N SER A 244 2.31 7.29 17.65
CA SER A 244 1.84 8.66 17.38
C SER A 244 1.34 8.88 15.94
N LEU A 245 1.63 7.96 15.02
CA LEU A 245 1.30 8.08 13.61
C LEU A 245 -0.19 7.83 13.32
N ASP A 246 -0.88 8.80 12.72
CA ASP A 246 -2.22 8.58 12.17
C ASP A 246 -2.14 7.73 10.89
N LEU A 247 -2.37 6.43 11.04
CA LEU A 247 -2.30 5.45 9.97
C LEU A 247 -3.29 5.71 8.82
N ASN A 248 -4.30 6.57 9.01
CA ASN A 248 -5.21 6.96 7.93
C ASN A 248 -4.60 7.97 6.96
N GLN A 249 -3.48 8.60 7.32
CA GLN A 249 -2.78 9.57 6.47
C GLN A 249 -1.73 8.93 5.55
N ILE A 250 -1.42 7.64 5.72
CA ILE A 250 -0.48 6.91 4.86
C ILE A 250 -1.22 5.93 3.95
N PRO A 251 -0.61 5.49 2.82
CA PRO A 251 -1.31 4.60 1.90
C PRO A 251 -1.68 3.27 2.57
N PRO A 252 -2.86 2.68 2.26
CA PRO A 252 -3.42 1.55 3.02
C PRO A 252 -2.51 0.32 3.15
N ARG A 253 -1.61 0.08 2.18
CA ARG A 253 -0.65 -1.03 2.28
C ARG A 253 0.43 -0.78 3.33
N PHE A 254 0.90 0.47 3.47
CA PHE A 254 1.83 0.87 4.51
C PHE A 254 1.14 0.90 5.87
N ALA A 255 -0.09 1.43 5.93
CA ALA A 255 -0.93 1.37 7.14
C ALA A 255 -1.13 -0.07 7.63
N SER A 256 -1.45 -1.00 6.71
CA SER A 256 -1.57 -2.43 7.02
C SER A 256 -0.27 -3.00 7.61
N ASN A 257 0.89 -2.67 7.02
CA ASN A 257 2.18 -3.14 7.54
C ASN A 257 2.53 -2.51 8.89
N ALA A 258 2.29 -1.21 9.07
CA ALA A 258 2.50 -0.50 10.33
C ALA A 258 1.66 -1.13 11.45
N SER A 259 0.35 -1.34 11.22
CA SER A 259 -0.53 -2.04 12.17
C SER A 259 -0.03 -3.45 12.50
N MET A 260 0.53 -4.19 11.53
CA MET A 260 1.13 -5.50 11.83
C MET A 260 2.34 -5.37 12.74
N VAL A 261 3.24 -4.44 12.45
CA VAL A 261 4.44 -4.21 13.25
C VAL A 261 4.08 -3.82 14.69
N ILE A 262 3.11 -2.91 14.87
CA ILE A 262 2.61 -2.53 16.20
C ILE A 262 2.02 -3.77 16.89
N GLY A 263 1.27 -4.61 16.16
CA GLY A 263 0.75 -5.87 16.69
C GLY A 263 1.84 -6.85 17.09
N ASP A 264 2.92 -6.96 16.31
CA ASP A 264 4.07 -7.81 16.61
C ASP A 264 4.77 -7.33 17.90
N ILE A 265 4.93 -6.02 18.10
CA ILE A 265 5.48 -5.44 19.34
C ILE A 265 4.60 -5.81 20.55
N TYR A 266 3.29 -5.60 20.46
CA TYR A 266 2.37 -6.01 21.54
C TYR A 266 2.39 -7.52 21.82
N LEU A 267 2.51 -8.33 20.76
CA LEU A 267 2.55 -9.79 20.89
C LEU A 267 3.82 -10.24 21.63
N GLU A 268 4.97 -9.63 21.32
CA GLU A 268 6.25 -9.91 22.00
C GLU A 268 6.20 -9.50 23.49
N ASP A 269 5.52 -8.41 23.81
CA ASP A 269 5.29 -7.96 25.19
C ASP A 269 4.24 -8.81 25.94
N GLY A 270 3.54 -9.71 25.25
CA GLY A 270 2.49 -10.57 25.81
C GLY A 270 1.13 -9.89 25.97
N ASN A 271 0.95 -8.72 25.37
CA ASN A 271 -0.31 -7.96 25.33
C ASN A 271 -1.18 -8.45 24.16
N PHE A 272 -1.79 -9.62 24.35
CA PHE A 272 -2.45 -10.33 23.25
C PHE A 272 -3.69 -9.62 22.72
N GLU A 273 -4.47 -8.97 23.59
CA GLU A 273 -5.68 -8.25 23.21
C GLU A 273 -5.37 -7.06 22.29
N GLU A 274 -4.37 -6.25 22.64
CA GLU A 274 -3.89 -5.12 21.83
C GLU A 274 -3.27 -5.61 20.53
N ALA A 275 -2.51 -6.72 20.56
CA ALA A 275 -1.96 -7.33 19.35
C ALA A 275 -3.08 -7.76 18.38
N ILE A 276 -4.13 -8.41 18.89
CA ILE A 276 -5.30 -8.81 18.10
C ILE A 276 -5.98 -7.60 17.46
N GLU A 277 -6.20 -6.53 18.22
CA GLU A 277 -6.81 -5.29 17.70
C GLU A 277 -5.99 -4.73 16.54
N ARG A 278 -4.67 -4.62 16.71
CA ARG A 278 -3.78 -4.10 15.66
C ARG A 278 -3.71 -5.00 14.43
N TYR A 279 -3.72 -6.32 14.58
CA TYR A 279 -3.81 -7.21 13.42
C TYR A 279 -5.17 -7.15 12.72
N GLN A 280 -6.28 -6.90 13.45
CA GLN A 280 -7.57 -6.62 12.83
C GLN A 280 -7.54 -5.32 12.03
N GLU A 281 -6.94 -4.25 12.55
CA GLU A 281 -6.71 -3.00 11.81
C GLU A 281 -5.89 -3.26 10.54
N ALA A 282 -4.81 -4.03 10.63
CA ALA A 282 -3.99 -4.40 9.49
C ALA A 282 -4.81 -5.07 8.38
N ALA A 283 -5.68 -6.01 8.76
CA ALA A 283 -6.59 -6.69 7.83
C ALA A 283 -7.71 -5.76 7.33
N ARG A 284 -8.09 -4.71 8.05
CA ARG A 284 -9.05 -3.70 7.56
C ARG A 284 -8.43 -2.77 6.52
N PHE A 285 -7.21 -2.29 6.75
CA PHE A 285 -6.49 -1.46 5.77
C PHE A 285 -6.20 -2.21 4.48
N TRP A 286 -5.84 -3.50 4.58
CA TRP A 286 -5.60 -4.35 3.41
C TRP A 286 -6.17 -5.76 3.60
N PRO A 287 -7.44 -5.99 3.21
CA PRO A 287 -8.15 -7.26 3.41
C PRO A 287 -7.51 -8.50 2.77
N ASN A 288 -6.65 -8.31 1.77
CA ASN A 288 -5.96 -9.39 1.07
C ASN A 288 -4.52 -9.59 1.56
N ASN A 289 -4.11 -8.93 2.65
CA ASN A 289 -2.80 -9.14 3.26
C ASN A 289 -2.78 -10.48 4.00
N SER A 290 -2.35 -11.54 3.33
CA SER A 290 -2.30 -12.90 3.90
C SER A 290 -1.38 -12.99 5.13
N ARG A 291 -0.36 -12.12 5.22
CA ARG A 291 0.54 -12.05 6.38
C ARG A 291 -0.17 -11.44 7.60
N ALA A 292 -0.96 -10.38 7.41
CA ALA A 292 -1.79 -9.81 8.47
C ALA A 292 -2.82 -10.84 8.98
N ILE A 293 -3.48 -11.55 8.06
CA ILE A 293 -4.43 -12.62 8.37
C ILE A 293 -3.76 -13.75 9.16
N ARG A 294 -2.56 -14.15 8.75
CA ARG A 294 -1.74 -15.14 9.47
C ARG A 294 -1.41 -14.67 10.88
N ASN A 295 -0.91 -13.44 11.05
CA ASN A 295 -0.54 -12.91 12.36
C ASN A 295 -1.77 -12.78 13.28
N LEU A 296 -2.91 -12.36 12.75
CA LEU A 296 -4.18 -12.36 13.50
C LEU A 296 -4.56 -13.78 13.99
N GLY A 297 -4.45 -14.78 13.11
CA GLY A 297 -4.72 -16.17 13.48
C GLY A 297 -3.77 -16.72 14.54
N MET A 298 -2.49 -16.36 14.46
CA MET A 298 -1.48 -16.71 15.48
C MET A 298 -1.72 -15.98 16.79
N ALA A 299 -2.09 -14.70 16.77
CA ALA A 299 -2.40 -13.94 17.98
C ALA A 299 -3.56 -14.59 18.75
N TYR A 300 -4.66 -14.93 18.06
CA TYR A 300 -5.75 -15.68 18.66
C TYR A 300 -5.31 -17.03 19.24
N TYR A 301 -4.39 -17.72 18.58
CA TYR A 301 -3.86 -19.00 19.06
C TYR A 301 -3.00 -18.84 20.33
N GLU A 302 -2.12 -17.84 20.36
CA GLU A 302 -1.16 -17.60 21.44
C GLU A 302 -1.81 -17.10 22.73
N THR A 303 -2.99 -16.44 22.66
CA THR A 303 -3.80 -16.11 23.85
C THR A 303 -4.07 -17.33 24.75
N LYS A 304 -4.10 -18.54 24.15
CA LYS A 304 -4.51 -19.80 24.78
C LYS A 304 -5.92 -19.77 25.36
N ASP A 305 -6.74 -18.76 25.02
CA ASP A 305 -8.15 -18.72 25.34
C ASP A 305 -8.93 -19.63 24.37
N ARG A 306 -9.79 -20.47 24.93
CA ARG A 306 -10.60 -21.40 24.15
C ARG A 306 -11.62 -20.69 23.28
N ASP A 307 -12.08 -19.53 23.72
CA ASP A 307 -13.07 -18.74 22.97
C ASP A 307 -12.50 -18.24 21.63
N TYR A 308 -11.17 -18.15 21.52
CA TYR A 308 -10.47 -17.75 20.29
C TYR A 308 -10.05 -18.91 19.38
N TYR A 309 -10.19 -20.18 19.78
CA TYR A 309 -9.66 -21.31 18.99
C TYR A 309 -10.32 -21.50 17.63
N ASP A 310 -11.63 -21.25 17.52
CA ASP A 310 -12.32 -21.31 16.23
C ASP A 310 -11.89 -20.18 15.29
N LEU A 311 -11.70 -18.98 15.85
CA LEU A 311 -11.20 -17.81 15.11
C LEU A 311 -9.74 -18.03 14.67
N ALA A 312 -8.88 -18.51 15.56
CA ALA A 312 -7.51 -18.90 15.26
C ALA A 312 -7.48 -19.89 14.09
N ARG A 313 -8.24 -20.98 14.18
CA ARG A 313 -8.29 -21.99 13.10
C ARG A 313 -8.76 -21.38 11.79
N PHE A 314 -9.83 -20.58 11.82
CA PHE A 314 -10.39 -19.93 10.64
C PHE A 314 -9.37 -19.01 9.95
N TYR A 315 -8.77 -18.08 10.68
CA TYR A 315 -7.82 -17.13 10.12
C TYR A 315 -6.51 -17.79 9.67
N LEU A 316 -6.00 -18.77 10.42
CA LEU A 316 -4.83 -19.55 10.00
C LEU A 316 -5.09 -20.33 8.70
N GLN A 317 -6.27 -20.93 8.53
CA GLN A 317 -6.65 -21.57 7.25
C GLN A 317 -6.81 -20.55 6.13
N LEU A 318 -7.49 -19.42 6.40
CA LEU A 318 -7.71 -18.36 5.44
C LEU A 318 -6.39 -17.74 4.94
N SER A 319 -5.38 -17.69 5.81
CA SER A 319 -4.06 -17.14 5.46
C SER A 319 -3.35 -17.91 4.33
N GLY A 320 -3.64 -19.21 4.18
CA GLY A 320 -2.96 -20.08 3.21
C GLY A 320 -1.53 -20.46 3.58
N PHE A 321 -1.08 -20.23 4.82
CA PHE A 321 0.31 -20.49 5.26
C PHE A 321 0.57 -21.92 5.76
N GLU A 322 -0.42 -22.81 5.80
CA GLU A 322 -0.27 -24.17 6.37
C GLU A 322 0.89 -24.98 5.75
N ASP A 323 1.11 -24.83 4.44
CA ASP A 323 2.16 -25.56 3.72
C ASP A 323 3.55 -24.90 3.81
N TYR A 324 3.61 -23.63 4.22
CA TYR A 324 4.83 -22.80 4.16
C TYR A 324 5.35 -22.39 5.54
N ASP A 325 4.51 -22.42 6.57
CA ASP A 325 4.83 -22.00 7.91
C ASP A 325 4.59 -23.12 8.92
N TYR A 326 5.68 -23.59 9.51
CA TYR A 326 5.66 -24.68 10.48
C TYR A 326 4.83 -24.34 11.73
N ALA A 327 4.90 -23.09 12.22
CA ALA A 327 4.14 -22.68 13.40
C ALA A 327 2.63 -22.73 13.10
N VAL A 328 2.24 -22.24 11.92
CA VAL A 328 0.84 -22.30 11.46
C VAL A 328 0.37 -23.75 11.31
N SER A 329 1.17 -24.60 10.67
CA SER A 329 0.87 -26.03 10.50
C SER A 329 0.69 -26.74 11.83
N SER A 330 1.59 -26.48 12.78
CA SER A 330 1.56 -27.05 14.13
C SER A 330 0.31 -26.59 14.90
N ALA A 331 0.02 -25.28 14.90
CA ALA A 331 -1.16 -24.71 15.54
C ALA A 331 -2.46 -25.29 14.96
N LEU A 332 -2.57 -25.37 13.63
CA LEU A 332 -3.74 -25.96 12.96
C LEU A 332 -3.93 -27.43 13.33
N LYS A 333 -2.85 -28.22 13.38
CA LYS A 333 -2.91 -29.63 13.79
C LYS A 333 -3.41 -29.78 15.23
N GLU A 334 -2.94 -28.93 16.13
CA GLU A 334 -3.40 -28.90 17.52
C GLU A 334 -4.88 -28.52 17.63
N LEU A 335 -5.28 -27.41 17.00
CA LEU A 335 -6.66 -26.90 17.01
C LEU A 335 -7.65 -27.93 16.42
N ARG A 336 -7.30 -28.59 15.31
CA ARG A 336 -8.11 -29.66 14.71
C ARG A 336 -8.25 -30.87 15.65
N ARG A 337 -7.15 -31.28 16.30
CA ARG A 337 -7.18 -32.40 17.26
C ARG A 337 -8.07 -32.09 18.45
N ARG A 338 -8.03 -30.86 18.97
CA ARG A 338 -8.89 -30.41 20.07
C ARG A 338 -10.37 -30.54 19.72
N VAL A 339 -10.77 -30.04 18.54
CA VAL A 339 -12.16 -30.13 18.06
C VAL A 339 -12.63 -31.58 17.94
N ILE A 340 -11.80 -32.47 17.38
CA ILE A 340 -12.12 -33.90 17.29
C ILE A 340 -12.32 -34.51 18.70
N PHE A 341 -11.45 -34.15 19.64
CA PHE A 341 -11.54 -34.65 21.02
C PHE A 341 -12.78 -34.14 21.75
N GLU A 342 -13.09 -32.85 21.63
CA GLU A 342 -14.30 -32.26 22.21
C GLU A 342 -15.56 -32.86 21.61
N LEU A 343 -15.61 -33.02 20.29
CA LEU A 343 -16.72 -33.69 19.61
C LEU A 343 -16.87 -35.13 20.13
N ALA A 344 -15.77 -35.88 20.23
CA ALA A 344 -15.82 -37.25 20.75
C ALA A 344 -16.30 -37.30 22.21
N LEU A 345 -15.84 -36.38 23.06
CA LEU A 345 -16.17 -36.35 24.48
C LEU A 345 -17.62 -35.91 24.72
N VAL A 346 -18.14 -34.97 23.94
CA VAL A 346 -19.51 -34.44 24.10
C VAL A 346 -20.55 -35.29 23.39
N THR A 347 -20.21 -35.92 22.26
CA THR A 347 -21.18 -36.67 21.44
C THR A 347 -20.99 -38.19 21.54
N VAL A 348 -19.78 -38.69 21.33
CA VAL A 348 -19.51 -40.12 21.21
C VAL A 348 -19.52 -40.81 22.58
N VAL A 349 -18.90 -40.20 23.61
CA VAL A 349 -18.84 -40.80 24.94
C VAL A 349 -20.24 -40.93 25.59
N PRO A 350 -21.12 -39.93 25.59
CA PRO A 350 -22.46 -40.08 26.15
C PRO A 350 -23.31 -41.07 25.37
N LEU A 351 -23.22 -41.05 24.03
CA LEU A 351 -23.96 -41.99 23.19
C LEU A 351 -23.52 -43.44 23.47
N THR A 352 -22.21 -43.69 23.55
CA THR A 352 -21.69 -45.02 23.90
C THR A 352 -22.09 -45.43 25.30
N ALA A 353 -22.07 -44.52 26.29
CA ALA A 353 -22.55 -44.80 27.64
C ALA A 353 -24.04 -45.19 27.67
N VAL A 354 -24.90 -44.50 26.92
CA VAL A 354 -26.34 -44.83 26.80
C VAL A 354 -26.54 -46.21 26.17
N VAL A 355 -25.80 -46.52 25.10
CA VAL A 355 -25.88 -47.84 24.44
C VAL A 355 -25.44 -48.95 25.40
N VAL A 356 -24.32 -48.78 26.09
CA VAL A 356 -23.79 -49.76 27.06
C VAL A 356 -24.77 -49.97 28.21
N LEU A 357 -25.33 -48.88 28.77
CA LEU A 357 -26.33 -48.96 29.83
C LEU A 357 -27.60 -49.67 29.35
N GLY A 358 -28.06 -49.38 28.13
CA GLY A 358 -29.23 -50.02 27.52
C GLY A 358 -29.04 -51.53 27.34
N LEU A 359 -27.89 -51.95 26.81
CA LEU A 359 -27.53 -53.37 26.68
C LEU A 359 -27.47 -54.07 28.05
N PHE A 360 -26.85 -53.42 29.04
CA PHE A 360 -26.77 -53.95 30.40
C PHE A 360 -28.16 -54.13 31.04
N LEU A 361 -29.05 -53.14 30.90
CA LEU A 361 -30.42 -53.22 31.39
C LEU A 361 -31.22 -54.32 30.69
N LEU A 362 -31.09 -54.46 29.36
CA LEU A 362 -31.73 -55.53 28.60
C LEU A 362 -31.30 -56.91 29.11
N GLU A 363 -30.00 -57.11 29.33
CA GLU A 363 -29.49 -58.37 29.85
C GLU A 363 -29.96 -58.62 31.29
N TYR A 364 -29.93 -57.60 32.15
CA TYR A 364 -30.43 -57.68 33.53
C TYR A 364 -31.91 -58.10 33.57
N PHE A 365 -32.78 -57.46 32.78
CA PHE A 365 -34.20 -57.79 32.72
C PHE A 365 -34.45 -59.16 32.08
N SER A 366 -33.67 -59.55 31.07
CA SER A 366 -33.73 -60.89 30.46
C SER A 366 -33.43 -61.98 31.50
N ARG A 367 -32.32 -61.85 32.24
CA ARG A 367 -31.96 -62.78 33.33
C ARG A 367 -33.03 -62.81 34.43
N LYS A 368 -33.57 -61.65 34.81
CA LYS A 368 -34.64 -61.56 35.80
C LYS A 368 -35.92 -62.25 35.32
N ARG A 369 -36.34 -62.05 34.06
CA ARG A 369 -37.50 -62.75 33.47
C ARG A 369 -37.30 -64.26 33.44
N LYS A 370 -36.12 -64.73 33.02
CA LYS A 370 -35.78 -66.15 33.00
C LYS A 370 -35.88 -66.78 34.39
N SER A 371 -35.29 -66.13 35.41
CA SER A 371 -35.39 -66.59 36.81
C SER A 371 -36.83 -66.62 37.34
N SER A 372 -37.69 -65.69 36.90
CA SER A 372 -39.11 -65.67 37.29
C SER A 372 -39.92 -66.75 36.57
N GLN A 373 -39.59 -67.08 35.32
CA GLN A 373 -40.23 -68.17 34.57
C GLN A 373 -39.84 -69.52 35.16
N GLU A 374 -38.56 -69.74 35.47
CA GLU A 374 -38.07 -70.95 36.16
C GLU A 374 -38.77 -71.13 37.52
N ARG A 375 -38.93 -70.07 38.31
CA ARG A 375 -39.68 -70.11 39.59
C ARG A 375 -41.17 -70.39 39.43
N LYS A 376 -41.80 -70.02 38.31
CA LYS A 376 -43.20 -70.33 38.02
C LYS A 376 -43.35 -71.79 37.56
N ALA A 377 -42.48 -72.24 36.66
CA ALA A 377 -42.45 -73.63 36.21
C ALA A 377 -42.25 -74.61 37.39
N MET A 378 -41.33 -74.31 38.32
CA MET A 378 -41.15 -75.10 39.54
C MET A 378 -42.37 -75.13 40.47
N LYS A 379 -43.28 -74.15 40.39
CA LYS A 379 -44.55 -74.16 41.14
C LYS A 379 -45.65 -74.94 40.43
N GLU A 380 -45.61 -75.03 39.10
CA GLU A 380 -46.57 -75.78 38.29
C GLU A 380 -46.21 -77.28 38.22
N ASP A 381 -44.92 -77.62 38.16
CA ASP A 381 -44.44 -79.02 38.19
C ASP A 381 -44.58 -79.68 39.57
N GLY A 382 -44.70 -78.89 40.65
CA GLY A 382 -44.98 -79.40 41.99
C GLY A 382 -46.45 -79.81 42.22
N GLY A 383 -47.30 -79.79 41.18
CA GLY A 383 -48.75 -79.96 41.30
C GLY A 383 -49.34 -81.19 40.60
N ASN A 384 -48.54 -82.15 40.12
CA ASN A 384 -49.07 -83.23 39.28
C ASN A 384 -48.53 -84.64 39.59
N ASP A 385 -48.41 -84.99 40.87
CA ASP A 385 -48.28 -86.39 41.33
C ASP A 385 -49.30 -86.66 42.46
N GLU A 386 -50.59 -86.76 42.12
CA GLU A 386 -51.60 -87.42 42.98
C GLU A 386 -52.81 -87.89 42.13
N ASN A 387 -52.74 -89.13 41.65
CA ASN A 387 -53.79 -90.16 41.75
C ASN A 387 -53.36 -91.48 41.10
#